data_AF-A0A9E3ZVW7-F1
#
_entry.id   AF-A0A9E3ZVW7-F1
#
_cell.length_a   1.000
_cell.length_b   1.000
_cell.length_c   1.000
_cell.angle_alpha   90.00
_cell.angle_beta   90.00
_cell.angle_gamma   90.00
#
_symmetry.space_group_name_H-M   'P 1'
#
loop_
_entity.id
_entity.type
_entity.pdbx_description
1 polymer ?
#
loop_
_entity_poly.entity_id
_entity_poly.type
_entity_poly.pdbx_seq_one_letter_code
_entity_poly.pdbx_strand_id
1 'polypeptide(L)'
;MSRARIRRKLLAVLSGIELEAEHLVLSFAPRGKGPLRIEDIVPLSAPGEMSTVYGVGRLIRLMRAARVPVPRDPYALAHDRERALELLRRCLGVEVQLHVDRRLQRVLTFWTESGVQTVGGLVDLVETPDRLSIRRRGGRSLLQVPKRDLIRFETSTEDEFIVVSIEAERSGQPNAASELAHPEPF
;
A
#
# COMPACT_ATOMS: atom_id res chain seq x y z
N MET A 1 16.09 15.54 14.47
CA MET A 1 16.13 16.17 13.14
C MET A 1 15.00 15.61 12.29
N SER A 2 14.00 16.44 11.96
CA SER A 2 12.85 16.04 11.13
C SER A 2 13.30 15.91 9.67
N ARG A 3 13.40 14.68 9.15
CA ARG A 3 13.60 14.46 7.71
C ARG A 3 12.30 14.86 7.00
N ALA A 4 12.38 15.80 6.06
CA ALA A 4 11.24 16.26 5.28
C ALA A 4 10.52 15.06 4.63
N ARG A 5 9.25 14.84 4.97
CA ARG A 5 8.40 13.86 4.29
C ARG A 5 8.08 14.40 2.91
N ILE A 6 8.68 13.82 1.88
CA ILE A 6 8.36 14.16 0.49
C ILE A 6 7.08 13.40 0.13
N ARG A 7 5.98 14.16 0.03
CA ARG A 7 4.72 13.67 -0.53
C ARG A 7 4.78 13.80 -2.05
N ARG A 8 4.52 12.70 -2.75
CA ARG A 8 4.47 12.67 -4.21
C ARG A 8 3.12 12.11 -4.66
N LYS A 9 2.59 12.66 -5.75
CA LYS A 9 1.46 12.09 -6.47
C LYS A 9 1.99 11.12 -7.54
N LEU A 10 1.45 9.91 -7.61
CA LEU A 10 1.79 8.90 -8.60
C LEU A 10 0.51 8.36 -9.22
N LEU A 11 0.42 8.36 -10.55
CA LEU A 11 -0.62 7.62 -11.25
C LEU A 11 -0.26 6.13 -11.21
N ALA A 12 -1.18 5.26 -10.83
CA ALA A 12 -0.92 3.84 -10.71
C ALA A 12 -2.17 2.99 -11.01
N VAL A 13 -1.94 1.78 -11.49
CA VAL A 13 -2.97 0.79 -11.76
C VAL A 13 -3.02 -0.22 -10.61
N LEU A 14 -4.21 -0.51 -10.09
CA LEU A 14 -4.39 -1.61 -9.14
C LEU A 14 -4.13 -2.95 -9.85
N SER A 15 -3.04 -3.61 -9.53
CA SER A 15 -2.55 -4.81 -10.21
C SER A 15 -2.76 -6.11 -9.44
N GLY A 16 -3.00 -6.05 -8.12
CA GLY A 16 -3.19 -7.23 -7.29
C GLY A 16 -3.88 -6.92 -5.97
N ILE A 17 -4.61 -7.92 -5.46
CA ILE A 17 -5.28 -7.86 -4.15
C ILE A 17 -5.17 -9.24 -3.51
N GLU A 18 -4.63 -9.29 -2.31
CA GLU A 18 -4.46 -10.51 -1.54
C GLU A 18 -5.09 -10.33 -0.15
N LEU A 19 -5.74 -11.38 0.36
CA LEU A 19 -6.26 -11.42 1.72
C LEU A 19 -5.29 -12.21 2.58
N GLU A 20 -4.75 -11.55 3.60
CA GLU A 20 -3.82 -12.13 4.55
C GLU A 20 -4.40 -12.01 5.95
N ALA A 21 -4.85 -13.12 6.55
CA ALA A 21 -5.43 -13.21 7.90
C ALA A 21 -6.40 -12.07 8.29
N GLU A 22 -5.87 -10.91 8.68
CA GLU A 22 -6.56 -9.74 9.23
C GLU A 22 -6.46 -8.46 8.33
N HIS A 23 -5.85 -8.54 7.15
CA HIS A 23 -5.64 -7.39 6.27
C HIS A 23 -5.74 -7.75 4.79
N LEU A 24 -6.02 -6.72 3.99
CA LEU A 24 -5.92 -6.77 2.54
C LEU A 24 -4.61 -6.12 2.11
N VAL A 25 -3.87 -6.81 1.25
CA VAL A 25 -2.68 -6.25 0.58
C VAL A 25 -3.09 -5.81 -0.80
N LEU A 26 -3.09 -4.49 -1.03
CA LEU A 26 -3.35 -3.89 -2.33
C LEU A 26 -2.04 -3.62 -3.03
N SER A 27 -1.94 -4.01 -4.28
CA SER A 27 -0.74 -3.85 -5.09
C SER A 27 -1.00 -2.93 -6.26
N PHE A 28 -0.14 -1.93 -6.40
CA PHE A 28 -0.23 -0.91 -7.43
C PHE A 28 1.00 -0.94 -8.33
N ALA A 29 0.78 -0.87 -9.63
CA ALA A 29 1.82 -0.68 -10.65
C ALA A 29 1.82 0.79 -11.10
N PRO A 30 2.80 1.61 -10.68
CA PRO A 30 2.88 3.02 -11.08
C PRO A 30 3.08 3.19 -12.58
N ARG A 31 2.47 4.23 -13.16
CA ARG A 31 2.72 4.68 -14.53
C ARG A 31 3.96 5.59 -14.54
N GLY A 32 4.99 5.19 -15.28
CA GLY A 32 6.19 6.01 -15.55
C GLY A 32 7.40 5.71 -14.65
N LYS A 33 8.28 6.70 -14.50
CA LYS A 33 9.53 6.55 -13.73
C LYS A 33 9.24 6.52 -12.21
N GLY A 34 9.34 5.34 -11.61
CA GLY A 34 9.04 5.11 -10.20
C GLY A 34 9.37 3.67 -9.76
N PRO A 35 8.96 3.27 -8.55
CA PRO A 35 9.08 1.89 -8.11
C PRO A 35 8.26 0.96 -9.02
N LEU A 36 8.71 -0.29 -9.18
CA LEU A 36 8.00 -1.29 -9.99
C LEU A 36 6.62 -1.64 -9.42
N ARG A 37 6.50 -1.65 -8.09
CA ARG A 37 5.27 -1.97 -7.34
C ARG A 37 5.21 -1.13 -6.08
N ILE A 38 4.01 -0.74 -5.67
CA ILE A 38 3.72 -0.13 -4.38
C ILE A 38 2.65 -0.98 -3.70
N GLU A 39 2.88 -1.34 -2.45
CA GLU A 39 1.93 -2.10 -1.65
C GLU A 39 1.28 -1.21 -0.58
N ASP A 40 -0.02 -1.38 -0.39
CA ASP A 40 -0.78 -0.75 0.68
C ASP A 40 -1.48 -1.83 1.49
N ILE A 41 -1.22 -1.84 2.80
CA ILE A 41 -1.82 -2.78 3.73
C ILE A 41 -3.04 -2.09 4.36
N VAL A 42 -4.21 -2.65 4.08
CA VAL A 42 -5.49 -2.18 4.61
C VAL A 42 -5.92 -3.12 5.73
N PRO A 43 -5.81 -2.71 7.01
CA PRO A 43 -6.26 -3.52 8.12
C PRO A 43 -7.78 -3.63 8.12
N LEU A 44 -8.29 -4.85 8.31
CA LEU A 44 -9.71 -5.16 8.49
C LEU A 44 -9.98 -5.43 9.98
N SER A 45 -9.68 -4.44 10.83
CA SER A 45 -9.91 -4.49 12.28
C SER A 45 -11.34 -4.08 12.64
N ALA A 46 -11.65 -4.11 13.94
CA ALA A 46 -12.92 -3.64 14.49
C ALA A 46 -13.26 -2.18 14.08
N PRO A 47 -14.56 -1.82 14.01
CA PRO A 47 -15.01 -0.46 13.75
C PRO A 47 -14.50 0.52 14.81
N GLY A 48 -14.19 1.74 14.39
CA GLY A 48 -13.77 2.82 15.29
C GLY A 48 -12.26 2.98 15.48
N GLU A 49 -11.44 2.00 15.08
CA GLU A 49 -10.00 2.21 14.97
C GLU A 49 -9.69 3.15 13.78
N MET A 50 -8.85 4.17 14.02
CA MET A 50 -8.47 5.14 12.98
C MET A 50 -7.85 4.46 11.75
N SER A 51 -7.08 3.40 11.96
CA SER A 51 -6.51 2.55 10.90
C SER A 51 -7.59 1.95 10.00
N THR A 52 -8.64 1.38 10.59
CA THR A 52 -9.81 0.84 9.87
C THR A 52 -10.54 1.92 9.11
N VAL A 53 -10.80 3.08 9.74
CA VAL A 53 -11.50 4.21 9.09
C VAL A 53 -10.73 4.68 7.84
N TYR A 54 -9.41 4.87 7.96
CA TYR A 54 -8.58 5.25 6.82
C TYR A 54 -8.53 4.16 5.75
N GLY A 55 -8.40 2.90 6.17
CA GLY A 55 -8.40 1.74 5.30
C GLY A 55 -9.69 1.64 4.46
N VAL A 56 -10.83 1.57 5.13
CA VAL A 56 -12.17 1.56 4.50
C VAL A 56 -12.33 2.77 3.57
N GLY A 57 -11.91 3.96 3.99
CA GLY A 57 -11.94 5.14 3.15
C GLY A 57 -11.14 4.99 1.85
N ARG A 58 -10.00 4.28 1.86
CA ARG A 58 -9.24 3.98 0.63
C ARG A 58 -9.96 2.97 -0.24
N LEU A 59 -10.53 1.92 0.35
CA LEU A 59 -11.32 0.91 -0.38
C LEU A 59 -12.51 1.54 -1.10
N ILE A 60 -13.29 2.39 -0.44
CA ILE A 60 -14.42 3.10 -1.07
C ILE A 60 -13.95 3.94 -2.27
N ARG A 61 -12.82 4.64 -2.15
CA ARG A 61 -12.30 5.47 -3.25
C ARG A 61 -11.87 4.62 -4.45
N LEU A 62 -11.27 3.45 -4.21
CA LEU A 62 -10.98 2.47 -5.27
C LEU A 62 -12.24 1.96 -5.94
N MET A 63 -13.23 1.54 -5.15
CA MET A 63 -14.52 1.07 -5.69
C MET A 63 -15.21 2.15 -6.52
N ARG A 64 -15.19 3.41 -6.07
CA ARG A 64 -15.72 4.55 -6.83
C ARG A 64 -14.97 4.76 -8.14
N ALA A 65 -13.63 4.72 -8.13
CA ALA A 65 -12.82 4.82 -9.34
C ALA A 65 -13.16 3.70 -10.34
N ALA A 66 -13.35 2.48 -9.84
CA ALA A 66 -13.69 1.30 -10.62
C ALA A 66 -15.18 1.20 -10.99
N ARG A 67 -16.01 2.16 -10.57
CA ARG A 67 -17.48 2.13 -10.72
C ARG A 67 -18.13 0.87 -10.13
N VAL A 68 -17.51 0.31 -9.09
CA VAL A 68 -18.06 -0.81 -8.31
C VAL A 68 -18.99 -0.25 -7.23
N PRO A 69 -20.21 -0.80 -7.06
CA PRO A 69 -21.15 -0.34 -6.03
C PRO A 69 -20.55 -0.45 -4.62
N VAL A 70 -20.54 0.66 -3.89
CA VAL A 70 -20.11 0.70 -2.49
C VAL A 70 -21.26 0.21 -1.60
N PRO A 71 -21.00 -0.67 -0.60
CA PRO A 71 -22.01 -1.08 0.36
C PRO A 71 -22.65 0.11 1.08
N ARG A 72 -23.93 -0.01 1.45
CA ARG A 72 -24.65 1.05 2.21
C ARG A 72 -23.97 1.35 3.55
N ASP A 73 -23.53 0.31 4.23
CA ASP A 73 -22.63 0.40 5.38
C ASP A 73 -21.19 0.09 4.93
N PRO A 74 -20.30 1.09 4.85
CA PRO A 74 -18.93 0.85 4.44
C PRO A 74 -18.11 0.02 5.44
N TYR A 75 -18.49 0.00 6.73
CA TYR A 75 -17.79 -0.79 7.74
C TYR A 75 -18.09 -2.29 7.61
N ALA A 76 -19.14 -2.68 6.88
CA ALA A 76 -19.38 -4.07 6.50
C ALA A 76 -18.20 -4.67 5.72
N LEU A 77 -17.39 -3.86 5.03
CA LEU A 77 -16.17 -4.31 4.34
C LEU A 77 -15.08 -4.79 5.33
N ALA A 78 -15.04 -4.26 6.55
CA ALA A 78 -14.09 -4.70 7.57
C ALA A 78 -14.55 -6.00 8.26
N HIS A 79 -15.87 -6.22 8.32
CA HIS A 79 -16.48 -7.38 8.97
C HIS A 79 -16.58 -8.61 8.07
N ASP A 80 -16.79 -8.41 6.77
CA ASP A 80 -16.89 -9.49 5.78
C ASP A 80 -15.72 -9.40 4.79
N ARG A 81 -14.62 -10.04 5.17
CA ARG A 81 -13.34 -9.97 4.46
C ARG A 81 -13.38 -10.61 3.09
N GLU A 82 -14.08 -11.74 2.97
CA GLU A 82 -14.27 -12.45 1.70
C GLU A 82 -15.10 -11.62 0.75
N ARG A 83 -16.20 -11.00 1.24
CA ARG A 83 -17.01 -10.11 0.42
C ARG A 83 -16.23 -8.86 0.01
N ALA A 84 -15.43 -8.29 0.90
CA ALA A 84 -14.57 -7.16 0.58
C ALA A 84 -13.55 -7.53 -0.50
N LEU A 85 -12.90 -8.70 -0.39
CA LEU A 85 -11.99 -9.23 -1.39
C LEU A 85 -12.67 -9.41 -2.75
N GLU A 86 -13.86 -10.02 -2.78
CA GLU A 86 -14.64 -10.22 -4.02
C GLU A 86 -14.96 -8.88 -4.70
N LEU A 87 -15.44 -7.90 -3.95
CA LEU A 87 -15.75 -6.56 -4.46
C LEU A 87 -14.50 -5.85 -4.99
N LEU A 88 -13.38 -5.96 -4.27
CA LEU A 88 -12.13 -5.32 -4.67
C LEU A 88 -11.51 -6.00 -5.89
N ARG A 89 -11.63 -7.32 -6.05
CA ARG A 89 -11.17 -8.02 -7.27
C ARG A 89 -11.78 -7.44 -8.54
N ARG A 90 -13.02 -6.94 -8.46
CA ARG A 90 -13.69 -6.22 -9.57
C ARG A 90 -13.08 -4.85 -9.89
N CYS A 91 -12.22 -4.34 -9.00
CA CYS A 91 -11.50 -3.08 -9.17
C CYS A 91 -10.12 -3.28 -9.83
N LEU A 92 -9.68 -4.52 -10.09
CA LEU A 92 -8.39 -4.76 -10.75
C LEU A 92 -8.32 -4.06 -12.12
N GLY A 93 -7.17 -3.49 -12.43
CA GLY A 93 -6.97 -2.70 -13.64
C GLY A 93 -7.43 -1.24 -13.54
N VAL A 94 -8.08 -0.83 -12.45
CA VAL A 94 -8.46 0.58 -12.25
C VAL A 94 -7.22 1.44 -12.08
N GLU A 95 -7.21 2.58 -12.77
CA GLU A 95 -6.19 3.60 -12.61
C GLU A 95 -6.62 4.63 -11.56
N VAL A 96 -5.70 4.97 -10.66
CA VAL A 96 -5.91 5.91 -9.57
C VAL A 96 -4.69 6.79 -9.36
N GLN A 97 -4.91 7.97 -8.78
CA GLN A 97 -3.84 8.81 -8.29
C GLN A 97 -3.54 8.47 -6.83
N LEU A 98 -2.34 7.93 -6.58
CA LEU A 98 -1.82 7.66 -5.25
C LEU A 98 -1.10 8.88 -4.70
N HIS A 99 -1.39 9.23 -3.46
CA HIS A 99 -0.54 10.12 -2.67
C HIS A 99 0.35 9.26 -1.80
N VAL A 100 1.66 9.34 -2.04
CA VAL A 100 2.64 8.51 -1.35
C VAL A 100 3.62 9.35 -0.55
N ASP A 101 3.92 8.89 0.66
CA ASP A 101 5.07 9.34 1.45
C ASP A 101 6.26 8.45 1.07
N ARG A 102 7.37 9.05 0.63
CA ARG A 102 8.64 8.32 0.47
C ARG A 102 9.41 8.31 1.79
N ARG A 103 9.86 7.14 2.23
CA ARG A 103 10.70 6.96 3.42
C ARG A 103 11.84 5.99 3.13
N LEU A 104 12.95 6.13 3.84
CA LEU A 104 14.01 5.12 3.80
C LEU A 104 13.65 4.00 4.78
N GLN A 105 13.74 2.76 4.32
CA GLN A 105 13.63 1.57 5.13
C GLN A 105 14.90 0.74 5.02
N ARG A 106 15.24 0.04 6.11
CA ARG A 106 16.27 -1.00 6.06
C ARG A 106 15.61 -2.28 5.57
N VAL A 107 16.31 -2.99 4.71
CA VAL A 107 15.86 -4.26 4.14
C VAL A 107 16.88 -5.32 4.53
N LEU A 108 16.40 -6.51 4.86
CA LEU A 108 17.24 -7.69 5.09
C LEU A 108 17.00 -8.67 3.96
N THR A 109 18.05 -9.04 3.24
CA THR A 109 18.03 -10.16 2.31
C THR A 109 18.79 -11.32 2.95
N PHE A 110 18.17 -12.50 2.98
CA PHE A 110 18.81 -13.70 3.48
C PHE A 110 18.65 -14.87 2.51
N TRP A 111 19.69 -15.69 2.45
CA TRP A 111 19.79 -16.84 1.55
C TRP A 111 19.71 -18.10 2.38
N THR A 112 18.76 -18.96 2.03
CA THR A 112 18.56 -20.27 2.63
C THR A 112 18.65 -21.35 1.57
N GLU A 113 18.68 -22.61 1.98
CA GLU A 113 18.58 -23.74 1.04
C GLU A 113 17.27 -23.71 0.23
N SER A 114 16.20 -23.12 0.79
CA SER A 114 14.91 -22.95 0.11
C SER A 114 14.86 -21.76 -0.86
N GLY A 115 15.91 -20.94 -0.91
CA GLY A 115 16.01 -19.78 -1.80
C GLY A 115 16.28 -18.47 -1.07
N VAL A 116 16.08 -17.37 -1.81
CA VAL A 116 16.34 -15.99 -1.37
C VAL A 116 15.06 -15.36 -0.86
N GLN A 117 15.14 -14.77 0.33
CA GLN A 117 14.02 -14.02 0.92
C GLN A 117 14.46 -12.60 1.24
N THR A 118 13.59 -11.65 0.96
CA THR A 118 13.80 -10.23 1.23
C THR A 118 12.72 -9.72 2.18
N VAL A 119 13.15 -9.03 3.24
CA VAL A 119 12.30 -8.55 4.31
C VAL A 119 12.47 -7.03 4.44
N GLY A 120 11.41 -6.30 4.11
CA GLY A 120 11.32 -4.86 4.32
C GLY A 120 11.07 -4.45 5.77
N GLY A 121 11.27 -3.16 6.05
CA GLY A 121 10.95 -2.57 7.35
C GLY A 121 11.80 -3.08 8.52
N LEU A 122 13.05 -3.49 8.28
CA LEU A 122 13.94 -3.98 9.34
C LEU A 122 14.16 -2.91 10.42
N VAL A 123 13.74 -3.21 11.65
CA VAL A 123 13.99 -2.37 12.83
C VAL A 123 15.25 -2.85 13.53
N ASP A 124 15.38 -4.16 13.70
CA ASP A 124 16.45 -4.74 14.49
C ASP A 124 16.78 -6.16 14.04
N LEU A 125 18.02 -6.57 14.28
CA LEU A 125 18.56 -7.87 13.91
C LEU A 125 19.44 -8.39 15.05
N VAL A 126 19.06 -9.54 15.62
CA VAL A 126 19.83 -10.20 16.67
C VAL A 126 20.30 -11.55 16.16
N GLU A 127 21.61 -11.70 16.07
CA GLU A 127 22.26 -12.95 15.71
C GLU A 127 22.65 -13.74 16.97
N THR A 128 22.28 -15.02 16.99
CA THR A 128 22.69 -15.98 18.01
C THR A 128 23.29 -17.21 17.30
N PRO A 129 24.00 -18.10 18.01
CA PRO A 129 24.56 -19.31 17.41
C PRO A 129 23.51 -20.19 16.72
N ASP A 130 22.27 -20.20 17.21
CA ASP A 130 21.22 -21.10 16.71
C ASP A 130 20.28 -20.45 15.67
N ARG A 131 20.19 -19.13 15.65
CA ARG A 131 19.19 -18.40 14.84
C ARG A 131 19.52 -16.94 14.59
N LEU A 132 18.93 -16.43 13.53
CA LEU A 132 18.79 -15.00 13.23
C LEU A 132 17.37 -14.55 13.62
N SER A 133 17.29 -13.56 14.51
CA SER A 133 16.02 -12.97 14.98
C SER A 133 15.81 -11.60 14.34
N ILE A 134 14.68 -11.44 13.66
CA ILE A 134 14.40 -10.29 12.78
C ILE A 134 13.18 -9.54 13.31
N ARG A 135 13.38 -8.30 13.75
CA ARG A 135 12.30 -7.40 14.16
C ARG A 135 11.94 -6.47 13.01
N ARG A 136 10.67 -6.47 12.62
CA ARG A 136 10.12 -5.65 11.52
C ARG A 136 9.22 -4.55 12.06
N ARG A 137 9.17 -3.42 11.36
CA ARG A 137 8.24 -2.33 11.62
C ARG A 137 6.83 -2.80 11.27
N GLY A 138 5.89 -2.70 12.21
CA GLY A 138 4.51 -3.17 12.02
C GLY A 138 4.35 -4.71 12.05
N GLY A 139 5.43 -5.48 12.13
CA GLY A 139 5.36 -6.92 12.32
C GLY A 139 4.95 -7.26 13.75
N ARG A 140 3.82 -7.94 13.92
CA ARG A 140 3.33 -8.39 15.24
C ARG A 140 4.21 -9.47 15.88
N SER A 141 4.97 -10.22 15.07
CA SER A 141 5.79 -11.35 15.53
C SER A 141 7.24 -11.24 15.06
N LEU A 142 8.16 -11.66 15.93
CA LEU A 142 9.58 -11.77 15.64
C LEU A 142 9.78 -12.91 14.61
N LEU A 143 10.30 -12.57 13.44
CA LEU A 143 10.65 -13.58 12.44
C LEU A 143 11.96 -14.26 12.87
N GLN A 144 11.98 -15.58 12.89
CA GLN A 144 13.15 -16.36 13.27
C GLN A 144 13.58 -17.23 12.09
N VAL A 145 14.87 -17.16 11.74
CA VAL A 145 15.49 -18.00 10.73
C VAL A 145 16.55 -18.87 11.43
N PRO A 146 16.42 -20.21 11.45
CA PRO A 146 17.42 -21.07 12.04
C PRO A 146 18.78 -20.93 11.35
N LYS A 147 19.88 -20.93 12.11
CA LYS A 147 21.23 -20.77 11.56
C LYS A 147 21.64 -21.93 10.64
N ARG A 148 21.17 -23.14 10.94
CA ARG A 148 21.38 -24.32 10.08
C ARG A 148 20.83 -24.14 8.66
N ASP A 149 19.80 -23.31 8.49
CA ASP A 149 19.14 -23.10 7.20
C ASP A 149 19.69 -21.83 6.51
N LEU A 150 20.56 -21.06 7.18
CA LEU A 150 21.03 -19.74 6.75
C LEU A 150 22.43 -19.83 6.13
N ILE A 151 22.51 -19.60 4.81
CA ILE A 151 23.77 -19.58 4.07
C ILE A 151 24.50 -18.25 4.29
N ARG A 152 23.78 -17.13 4.14
CA ARG A 152 24.28 -15.76 4.37
C ARG A 152 23.12 -14.77 4.52
N PHE A 153 23.42 -13.57 4.97
CA PHE A 153 22.46 -12.46 5.00
C PHE A 153 23.16 -11.12 4.76
N GLU A 154 22.40 -10.15 4.29
CA GLU A 154 22.86 -8.79 3.99
C GLU A 154 21.77 -7.78 4.33
N THR A 155 22.16 -6.62 4.84
CA THR A 155 21.23 -5.50 5.04
C THR A 155 21.50 -4.38 4.04
N SER A 156 20.45 -3.91 3.37
CA SER A 156 20.49 -2.75 2.49
C SER A 156 19.56 -1.65 3.01
N THR A 157 19.59 -0.48 2.35
CA THR A 157 18.61 0.58 2.58
C THR A 157 17.91 0.88 1.26
N GLU A 158 16.59 0.91 1.29
CA GLU A 158 15.74 1.10 0.11
C GLU A 158 14.66 2.14 0.38
N ASP A 159 14.05 2.64 -0.69
CA ASP A 159 12.88 3.51 -0.61
C ASP A 159 11.62 2.69 -0.36
N GLU A 160 10.92 3.04 0.72
CA GLU A 160 9.55 2.64 1.02
C GLU A 160 8.59 3.72 0.52
N PHE A 161 7.57 3.32 -0.23
CA PHE A 161 6.50 4.21 -0.67
C PHE A 161 5.22 3.85 0.07
N ILE A 162 4.81 4.70 1.02
CA ILE A 162 3.64 4.47 1.85
C ILE A 162 2.44 5.20 1.24
N VAL A 163 1.38 4.47 0.91
CA VAL A 163 0.13 5.08 0.42
C VAL A 163 -0.57 5.82 1.56
N VAL A 164 -0.69 7.14 1.41
CA VAL A 164 -1.36 8.02 2.37
C VAL A 164 -2.84 8.19 2.00
N SER A 165 -3.11 8.35 0.71
CA SER A 165 -4.47 8.43 0.18
C SER A 165 -4.53 7.99 -1.28
N ILE A 166 -5.74 7.64 -1.71
CA ILE A 166 -6.06 7.29 -3.09
C ILE A 166 -7.09 8.31 -3.57
N GLU A 167 -6.86 8.93 -4.71
CA GLU A 167 -7.82 9.80 -5.39
C GLU A 167 -8.34 9.07 -6.63
N ALA A 168 -9.66 8.96 -6.74
CA ALA A 168 -10.31 8.49 -7.95
C ALA A 168 -10.13 9.58 -9.01
N GLU A 169 -9.45 9.29 -10.12
CA GLU A 169 -9.48 10.21 -11.24
C GLU A 169 -10.93 10.29 -11.74
N ARG A 170 -11.49 11.51 -11.75
CA ARG A 170 -12.67 11.77 -12.55
C ARG A 170 -12.21 11.74 -14.00
N SER A 171 -12.29 10.57 -14.62
CA SER A 171 -12.15 10.44 -16.07
C SER A 171 -13.23 11.30 -16.73
N GLY A 172 -12.84 12.50 -17.22
CA GLY A 172 -13.64 13.35 -18.10
C GLY A 172 -14.42 14.50 -17.44
N GLN A 173 -13.75 15.63 -17.21
CA GLN A 173 -14.31 16.94 -17.55
C GLN A 173 -13.15 17.80 -18.05
N PRO A 174 -13.16 18.31 -19.30
CA PRO A 174 -12.26 19.41 -19.65
C PRO A 174 -12.61 20.60 -18.75
N ASN A 175 -11.58 21.34 -18.33
CA ASN A 175 -11.72 22.61 -17.64
C ASN A 175 -12.49 23.59 -18.55
N ALA A 176 -13.81 23.57 -18.51
CA ALA A 176 -14.66 24.64 -19.03
C ALA A 176 -14.69 25.77 -18.00
N ALA A 177 -13.53 26.39 -17.80
CA ALA A 177 -13.36 27.57 -16.97
C ALA A 177 -12.15 28.37 -17.47
N SER A 178 -12.14 28.70 -18.76
CA SER A 178 -11.31 29.78 -19.30
C SER A 178 -11.89 30.30 -20.61
N GLU A 179 -13.16 30.67 -20.62
CA GLU A 179 -13.77 31.49 -21.67
C GLU A 179 -14.92 32.30 -21.06
N LEU A 180 -14.55 33.28 -20.23
CA LEU A 180 -15.35 34.48 -20.07
C LEU A 180 -14.51 35.61 -20.64
N ALA A 181 -14.50 35.68 -21.97
CA ALA A 181 -14.24 36.92 -22.66
C ALA A 181 -15.33 37.89 -22.23
N HIS A 182 -14.91 39.02 -21.64
CA HIS A 182 -15.78 40.13 -21.34
C HIS A 182 -16.54 40.56 -22.60
N PRO A 183 -17.87 40.77 -22.53
CA PRO A 183 -18.56 41.47 -23.59
C PRO A 183 -18.18 42.96 -23.51
N GLU A 184 -17.69 43.52 -24.61
CA GLU A 184 -17.80 44.96 -24.82
C GLU A 184 -19.28 45.35 -24.88
N PRO A 185 -19.61 46.54 -24.39
CA PRO A 185 -20.64 47.33 -25.04
C PRO A 185 -20.12 48.72 -25.41
N PHE A 186 -20.43 49.07 -26.65
CA PHE A 186 -20.71 50.40 -27.25
C PHE A 186 -20.60 51.63 -26.35
#